data_AF-A0A1I4E108-F1
#
_entry.id   AF-A0A1I4E108-F1
#
_cell.length_a   1.000
_cell.length_b   1.000
_cell.length_c   1.000
_cell.angle_alpha   90.00
_cell.angle_beta   90.00
_cell.angle_gamma   90.00
#
_symmetry.space_group_name_H-M   'P 1'
#
loop_
_entity.id
_entity.type
_entity.pdbx_description
1 polymer ?
#
loop_
_entity_poly.entity_id
_entity_poly.type
_entity_poly.pdbx_seq_one_letter_code
_entity_poly.pdbx_strand_id
1 'polypeptide(L)'
;MTSTTTCPTCGRRHRLPRAMTPAPLPLFAWAARHPRPPAIGARLLLRADMLDADGEPRACIAIPGRRVPLAYPNLAAALAALRDMEPPPHAGR
;
A
#
# COMPACT_ATOMS: atom_id res chain seq x y z
N MET A 1 28.69 21.24 10.70
CA MET A 1 29.44 22.02 9.69
C MET A 1 28.53 23.12 9.16
N THR A 2 28.81 24.39 9.45
CA THR A 2 28.01 25.53 8.96
C THR A 2 28.53 25.97 7.59
N SER A 3 27.78 25.71 6.52
CA SER A 3 28.08 26.21 5.18
C SER A 3 27.81 27.71 5.12
N THR A 4 28.85 28.52 4.91
CA THR A 4 28.73 29.97 4.63
C THR A 4 29.06 30.20 3.16
N THR A 5 28.24 30.98 2.46
CA THR A 5 28.44 31.33 1.04
C THR A 5 28.59 32.85 0.94
N THR A 6 29.56 33.29 0.13
CA THR A 6 29.79 34.71 -0.16
C THR A 6 28.79 35.15 -1.24
N CYS A 7 28.01 36.20 -0.97
CA CYS A 7 27.04 36.70 -1.94
C CYS A 7 27.77 37.42 -3.09
N PRO A 8 27.54 37.05 -4.36
CA PRO A 8 28.23 37.67 -5.49
C PRO A 8 27.83 39.13 -5.72
N THR A 9 26.69 39.58 -5.19
CA THR A 9 26.17 40.95 -5.39
C THR A 9 26.75 41.96 -4.39
N CYS A 10 27.03 41.54 -3.15
CA CYS A 10 27.49 42.45 -2.10
C CYS A 10 28.83 42.06 -1.47
N GLY A 11 29.42 40.92 -1.88
CA GLY A 11 30.73 40.45 -1.43
C GLY A 11 30.82 39.99 0.04
N ARG A 12 29.71 40.08 0.81
CA ARG A 12 29.69 39.68 2.22
C ARG A 12 29.36 38.19 2.37
N ARG A 13 29.85 37.57 3.45
CA ARG A 13 29.50 36.19 3.82
C ARG A 13 28.12 36.17 4.46
N HIS A 14 27.19 35.48 3.84
CA HIS A 14 25.87 35.24 4.41
C HIS A 14 25.79 33.81 4.95
N ARG A 15 25.16 33.65 6.11
CA ARG A 15 24.75 32.31 6.56
C ARG A 15 23.57 31.89 5.72
N LEU A 16 23.68 30.75 5.06
CA LEU A 16 22.54 30.13 4.42
C LEU A 16 21.56 29.71 5.54
N PRO A 17 20.26 30.05 5.43
CA PRO A 17 19.27 29.54 6.36
C PRO A 17 19.31 28.01 6.31
N ARG A 18 19.40 27.38 7.48
CA ARG A 18 19.38 25.93 7.62
C ARG A 18 18.07 25.44 7.02
N ALA A 19 18.14 24.56 6.02
CA ALA A 19 16.95 23.97 5.41
C ALA A 19 16.05 23.41 6.52
N MET A 20 14.84 23.97 6.65
CA MET A 20 13.85 23.45 7.59
C MET A 20 13.50 22.02 7.18
N THR A 21 13.44 21.12 8.15
CA THR A 21 12.85 19.80 7.94
C THR A 21 11.41 20.01 7.44
N PRO A 22 11.02 19.41 6.30
CA PRO A 22 9.67 19.58 5.80
C PRO A 22 8.67 19.10 6.86
N ALA A 23 7.60 19.86 7.05
CA ALA A 23 6.53 19.49 7.96
C ALA A 23 5.99 18.10 7.58
N PRO A 24 5.60 17.27 8.57
CA PRO A 24 5.00 15.96 8.28
C PRO A 24 3.78 16.15 7.39
N LEU A 25 3.73 15.40 6.29
CA LEU A 25 2.63 15.48 5.35
C LEU A 25 1.32 15.05 6.02
N PRO A 26 0.17 15.67 5.67
CA PRO A 26 -1.12 15.11 6.06
C PRO A 26 -1.26 13.69 5.52
N LEU A 27 -1.93 12.80 6.28
CA LEU A 27 -1.96 11.35 6.02
C LEU A 27 -2.38 10.99 4.59
N PHE A 28 -3.34 11.70 4.01
CA PHE A 28 -3.78 11.47 2.63
C PHE A 28 -2.70 11.81 1.60
N ALA A 29 -1.95 12.90 1.80
CA ALA A 29 -0.84 13.28 0.92
C ALA A 29 0.35 12.34 1.09
N TRP A 30 0.57 11.81 2.29
CA TRP A 30 1.52 10.73 2.52
C TRP A 30 1.11 9.48 1.74
N ALA A 31 -0.12 8.99 1.92
CA ALA A 31 -0.62 7.80 1.23
C ALA A 31 -0.56 7.90 -0.30
N ALA A 32 -0.82 9.09 -0.86
CA ALA A 32 -0.70 9.34 -2.29
C ALA A 32 0.75 9.26 -2.81
N ARG A 33 1.74 9.65 -1.99
CA ARG A 33 3.17 9.60 -2.34
C ARG A 33 3.81 8.24 -2.09
N HIS A 34 3.15 7.37 -1.32
CA HIS A 34 3.60 6.02 -1.03
C HIS A 34 2.72 5.02 -1.80
N PRO A 35 3.08 4.66 -3.05
CA PRO A 35 2.35 3.62 -3.77
C PRO A 35 2.33 2.36 -2.92
N ARG A 36 1.14 1.79 -2.71
CA ARG A 36 1.01 0.51 -2.00
C ARG A 36 1.90 -0.51 -2.73
N PRO A 37 2.74 -1.26 -2.00
CA PRO A 37 3.52 -2.31 -2.61
C PRO A 37 2.59 -3.26 -3.38
N PRO A 38 3.04 -3.84 -4.50
CA PRO A 38 2.27 -4.87 -5.19
C PRO A 38 1.85 -5.94 -4.18
N ALA A 39 0.61 -6.40 -4.29
CA ALA A 39 0.06 -7.41 -3.39
C ALA A 39 0.98 -8.64 -3.35
N ILE A 40 1.69 -8.86 -2.25
CA ILE A 40 2.58 -10.02 -2.10
C ILE A 40 1.77 -11.30 -1.78
N GLY A 41 0.47 -11.18 -1.50
CA GLY A 41 -0.37 -12.29 -1.06
C GLY A 41 -1.69 -12.44 -1.83
N ALA A 42 -2.33 -13.59 -1.61
CA ALA A 42 -3.69 -13.85 -2.07
C ALA A 42 -4.67 -12.81 -1.51
N ARG A 43 -5.66 -12.40 -2.31
CA ARG A 43 -6.64 -11.38 -1.93
C ARG A 43 -8.06 -11.86 -2.13
N LEU A 44 -8.91 -11.61 -1.14
CA LEU A 44 -10.35 -11.77 -1.28
C LEU A 44 -10.93 -10.63 -2.12
N LEU A 45 -11.78 -10.98 -3.08
CA LEU A 45 -12.53 -10.09 -3.96
C LEU A 45 -14.00 -10.50 -3.91
N LEU A 46 -14.90 -9.52 -3.92
CA LEU A 46 -16.33 -9.76 -4.16
C LEU A 46 -16.63 -9.37 -5.60
N ARG A 47 -17.16 -10.30 -6.39
CA ARG A 47 -17.44 -10.08 -7.81
C ARG A 47 -18.94 -9.93 -8.03
N ALA A 48 -19.38 -8.71 -8.32
CA ALA A 48 -20.78 -8.42 -8.62
C ALA A 48 -21.27 -9.04 -9.93
N ASP A 49 -20.35 -9.38 -10.85
CA ASP A 49 -20.67 -10.06 -12.11
C ASP A 49 -20.88 -11.58 -11.96
N MET A 50 -20.62 -12.13 -10.77
CA MET A 50 -20.85 -13.53 -10.46
C MET A 50 -21.75 -13.60 -9.23
N LEU A 51 -23.05 -13.78 -9.44
CA LEU A 51 -24.00 -13.93 -8.35
C LEU A 51 -24.07 -15.39 -7.89
N ASP A 52 -24.30 -15.57 -6.60
CA ASP A 52 -24.63 -16.88 -6.03
C ASP A 52 -26.12 -17.21 -6.20
N ALA A 53 -26.58 -18.27 -5.53
CA ALA A 53 -27.97 -18.74 -5.62
C ALA A 53 -28.97 -17.77 -4.96
N ASP A 54 -28.50 -16.95 -4.02
CA ASP A 54 -29.30 -15.96 -3.29
C ASP A 54 -29.26 -14.58 -3.97
N GLY A 55 -28.50 -14.45 -5.06
CA GLY A 55 -28.32 -13.20 -5.80
C GLY A 55 -27.23 -12.29 -5.24
N GLU A 56 -26.40 -12.78 -4.32
CA GLU A 56 -25.33 -12.02 -3.68
C GLU A 56 -24.00 -12.16 -4.46
N PRO A 57 -23.10 -11.14 -4.40
CA PRO A 57 -21.81 -11.21 -5.06
C PRO A 57 -20.94 -12.38 -4.56
N ARG A 58 -20.42 -13.17 -5.49
CA ARG A 58 -19.62 -14.36 -5.16
C ARG A 58 -18.22 -13.97 -4.69
N ALA A 59 -17.81 -14.60 -3.60
CA ALA A 59 -16.48 -14.48 -3.05
C ALA A 59 -15.44 -15.19 -3.94
N CYS A 60 -14.38 -14.46 -4.27
CA CYS A 60 -13.28 -14.94 -5.12
C CYS A 60 -11.93 -14.65 -4.46
N ILE A 61 -10.94 -15.50 -4.68
CA ILE A 61 -9.56 -15.25 -4.24
C ILE A 61 -8.67 -15.02 -5.47
N ALA A 62 -8.09 -13.82 -5.57
CA ALA A 62 -7.05 -13.51 -6.53
C ALA A 62 -5.68 -13.92 -5.97
N ILE A 63 -5.00 -14.83 -6.66
CA ILE A 63 -3.67 -15.32 -6.28
C ILE A 63 -2.63 -14.67 -7.21
N PRO A 64 -1.55 -14.07 -6.68
CA PRO A 64 -0.46 -13.55 -7.50
C PRO A 64 0.07 -14.61 -8.49
N GLY A 65 0.25 -14.23 -9.75
CA GLY A 65 0.70 -15.14 -10.82
C GLY A 65 -0.41 -15.98 -11.48
N ARG A 66 -1.64 -15.99 -10.93
CA ARG A 66 -2.81 -16.58 -11.60
C ARG A 66 -3.64 -15.51 -12.31
N ARG A 67 -4.04 -15.80 -13.55
CA ARG A 67 -4.87 -14.90 -14.37
C ARG A 67 -6.33 -14.87 -13.95
N VAL A 68 -6.84 -16.00 -13.44
CA VAL A 68 -8.26 -16.16 -13.10
C VAL A 68 -8.41 -16.31 -11.58
N PRO A 69 -9.26 -15.50 -10.92
CA PRO A 69 -9.58 -15.66 -9.51
C PRO A 69 -10.28 -16.99 -9.23
N LEU A 70 -10.00 -17.58 -8.07
CA LEU A 70 -10.68 -18.79 -7.60
C LEU A 70 -12.02 -18.42 -6.98
N ALA A 71 -13.12 -18.88 -7.58
CA ALA A 71 -14.47 -18.67 -7.06
C ALA A 71 -14.79 -19.68 -5.95
N TYR A 72 -15.42 -19.22 -4.88
CA TYR A 72 -15.87 -20.07 -3.76
C TYR A 72 -17.39 -20.06 -3.67
N PRO A 73 -18.00 -21.12 -3.10
CA PRO A 73 -19.46 -21.22 -3.00
C PRO A 73 -20.06 -20.16 -2.06
N ASN A 74 -19.32 -19.73 -1.04
CA ASN A 74 -19.72 -18.70 -0.10
C ASN A 74 -18.50 -17.99 0.50
N LEU A 75 -18.75 -16.91 1.24
CA LEU A 75 -17.72 -16.10 1.89
C LEU A 75 -16.92 -16.89 2.93
N ALA A 76 -17.57 -17.75 3.71
CA ALA A 76 -16.91 -18.51 4.77
C ALA A 76 -15.85 -19.48 4.20
N ALA A 77 -16.18 -20.17 3.10
CA ALA A 77 -15.24 -21.05 2.39
C ALA A 77 -14.05 -20.27 1.81
N ALA A 78 -14.30 -19.07 1.26
CA ALA A 78 -13.23 -18.22 0.78
C ALA A 78 -12.32 -17.73 1.91
N LEU A 79 -12.88 -17.36 3.07
CA LEU A 79 -12.08 -16.93 4.23
C LEU A 79 -11.24 -18.06 4.81
N ALA A 80 -11.79 -19.27 4.90
CA ALA A 80 -11.04 -20.45 5.33
C ALA A 80 -9.84 -20.70 4.40
N ALA A 81 -10.09 -20.73 3.09
CA ALA A 81 -9.02 -20.92 2.10
C ALA A 81 -7.99 -19.78 2.11
N LEU A 82 -8.41 -18.54 2.34
CA LEU A 82 -7.50 -17.40 2.45
C LEU A 82 -6.54 -17.56 3.64
N ARG A 83 -7.04 -18.03 4.78
CA ARG A 83 -6.22 -18.29 5.97
C ARG A 83 -5.19 -19.40 5.73
N ASP A 84 -5.55 -20.43 4.98
CA ASP A 84 -4.62 -21.51 4.61
C ASP A 84 -3.50 -21.03 3.67
N MET A 85 -3.77 -19.97 2.89
CA MET A 85 -2.81 -19.37 1.97
C MET A 85 -1.97 -18.24 2.59
N GLU A 86 -2.40 -17.71 3.72
CA GLU A 86 -1.70 -16.61 4.38
C GLU A 86 -0.42 -17.14 5.03
N PRO A 87 0.77 -16.63 4.67
CA PRO A 87 1.98 -17.03 5.35
C PRO A 87 1.85 -16.70 6.85
N PRO A 88 2.48 -17.49 7.74
CA PRO A 88 2.41 -17.22 9.17
C PRO A 88 2.81 -15.75 9.42
N PRO A 89 2.08 -15.04 10.32
CA PRO A 89 2.39 -13.66 10.63
C PRO A 89 3.85 -13.61 11.04
N HIS A 90 4.60 -12.76 10.36
CA HIS A 90 6.04 -12.67 10.51
C HIS A 90 6.32 -12.38 11.98
N ALA A 91 6.88 -13.34 12.73
CA ALA A 91 7.44 -13.08 14.03
C ALA A 91 8.56 -12.06 13.81
N GLY A 92 8.31 -10.82 14.21
CA GLY A 92 9.25 -9.72 14.05
C GLY A 92 10.64 -10.11 14.55
N ARG A 93 11.64 -9.89 13.70
CA ARG A 93 13.04 -9.74 14.08
C ARG A 93 13.52 -8.39 13.60
#